data_AF-A0A2E1NH45-F1
#
_entry.id   AF-A0A2E1NH45-F1
#
_cell.length_a   1.000
_cell.length_b   1.000
_cell.length_c   1.000
_cell.angle_alpha   90.00
_cell.angle_beta   90.00
_cell.angle_gamma   90.00
#
_symmetry.space_group_name_H-M   'P 1'
#
loop_
_entity.id
_entity.type
_entity.pdbx_description
1 polymer ?
#
loop_
_entity_poly.entity_id
_entity_poly.type
_entity_poly.pdbx_seq_one_letter_code
_entity_poly.pdbx_strand_id
1 'polypeptide(L)'
;MKKNITIKDLEKEYGSKKILDQIEEVYKQNHDKLHSIIAHKDSPVHRYSAPIQISFLDSIDNDSNSIICDLIETLRDAVYFFTLSKKERTMTIQNLRAYEIQYLKQIVKRLSFFISDQALFTSPSWNEGHKRSRPHSLEKTYQFCESLMGVLLDEQSYLNKLSKTSYLTAFQVTMSDFFVYLKKIGMSQKDQITLVQNIFDEFKVDWDEGDRENIRVSLQQPALVHNNYRDSEIQSILIEERLNKNPSEIRSQIKELAIAYRKFLRRF
;
A
#
# COMPACT_ATOMS: atom_id res chain seq x y z
N MET A 1 -20.96 26.58 11.14
CA MET A 1 -20.40 25.25 11.51
C MET A 1 -19.78 24.62 10.28
N LYS A 2 -18.51 24.19 10.32
CA LYS A 2 -17.91 23.42 9.21
C LYS A 2 -18.66 22.08 9.09
N LYS A 3 -19.19 21.75 7.91
CA LYS A 3 -19.86 20.46 7.65
C LYS A 3 -18.93 19.32 8.05
N ASN A 4 -19.40 18.39 8.87
CA ASN A 4 -18.64 17.17 9.18
C ASN A 4 -18.60 16.29 7.93
N ILE A 5 -17.49 16.36 7.19
CA ILE A 5 -17.26 15.58 5.98
C ILE A 5 -17.20 14.10 6.37
N THR A 6 -18.01 13.28 5.70
CA THR A 6 -17.98 11.83 5.86
C THR A 6 -16.92 11.19 4.97
N ILE A 7 -16.49 9.97 5.30
CA ILE A 7 -15.59 9.21 4.42
C ILE A 7 -16.25 8.98 3.04
N LYS A 8 -17.57 8.76 3.00
CA LYS A 8 -18.34 8.66 1.75
C LYS A 8 -18.32 9.96 0.94
N ASP A 9 -18.34 11.12 1.61
CA ASP A 9 -18.19 12.41 0.93
C ASP A 9 -16.80 12.54 0.30
N LEU A 10 -15.74 12.11 1.00
CA LEU A 10 -14.38 12.09 0.46
C LEU A 10 -14.26 11.11 -0.72
N GLU A 11 -14.80 9.91 -0.61
CA GLU A 11 -14.80 8.93 -1.72
C GLU A 11 -15.45 9.51 -2.99
N LYS A 12 -16.53 10.28 -2.82
CA LYS A 12 -17.22 10.95 -3.93
C LYS A 12 -16.43 12.14 -4.47
N GLU A 13 -15.82 12.94 -3.60
CA GLU A 13 -15.01 14.12 -3.96
C GLU A 13 -13.78 13.71 -4.81
N TYR A 14 -13.07 12.69 -4.37
CA TYR A 14 -11.84 12.23 -5.03
C TYR A 14 -12.11 11.14 -6.08
N GLY A 15 -13.32 10.57 -6.15
CA GLY A 15 -13.64 9.50 -7.10
C GLY A 15 -12.77 8.24 -6.92
N SER A 16 -12.22 8.02 -5.72
CA SER A 16 -11.23 6.96 -5.45
C SER A 16 -11.78 5.57 -5.76
N LYS A 17 -13.03 5.29 -5.39
CA LYS A 17 -13.68 4.01 -5.70
C LYS A 17 -13.75 3.74 -7.21
N LYS A 18 -14.09 4.75 -8.01
CA LYS A 18 -14.15 4.62 -9.47
C LYS A 18 -12.78 4.26 -10.05
N ILE A 19 -11.72 4.88 -9.55
CA ILE A 19 -10.34 4.57 -9.98
C ILE A 19 -9.97 3.14 -9.60
N LEU A 20 -10.32 2.68 -8.40
CA LEU A 20 -10.06 1.29 -7.97
C LEU A 20 -10.81 0.26 -8.83
N ASP A 21 -12.08 0.55 -9.16
CA ASP A 21 -12.88 -0.31 -10.04
C ASP A 21 -12.28 -0.35 -11.46
N GLN A 22 -11.79 0.80 -11.96
CA GLN A 22 -11.09 0.89 -13.25
C GLN A 22 -9.76 0.14 -13.26
N ILE A 23 -9.00 0.16 -12.17
CA ILE A 23 -7.76 -0.62 -12.06
C ILE A 23 -8.05 -2.10 -12.27
N GLU A 24 -9.06 -2.64 -11.60
CA GLU A 24 -9.43 -4.05 -11.70
C GLU A 24 -9.97 -4.40 -13.10
N GLU A 25 -10.77 -3.52 -13.70
CA GLU A 25 -11.29 -3.71 -15.06
C GLU A 25 -10.16 -3.70 -16.10
N VAL A 26 -9.27 -2.70 -16.05
CA VAL A 26 -8.15 -2.58 -16.98
C VAL A 26 -7.16 -3.74 -16.84
N TYR A 27 -6.91 -4.19 -15.61
CA TYR A 27 -6.10 -5.39 -15.37
C TYR A 27 -6.70 -6.63 -16.04
N LYS A 28 -7.99 -6.89 -15.84
CA LYS A 28 -8.68 -8.04 -16.48
C LYS A 28 -8.63 -7.96 -18.00
N GLN A 29 -8.89 -6.79 -18.58
CA GLN A 29 -8.88 -6.59 -20.03
C GLN A 29 -7.48 -6.78 -20.65
N ASN A 30 -6.42 -6.49 -19.90
CA ASN A 30 -5.04 -6.54 -20.40
C ASN A 30 -4.25 -7.74 -19.84
N HIS A 31 -4.89 -8.65 -19.09
CA HIS A 31 -4.22 -9.78 -18.47
C HIS A 31 -3.54 -10.68 -19.51
N ASP A 32 -4.26 -11.06 -20.57
CA ASP A 32 -3.72 -11.93 -21.63
C ASP A 32 -2.58 -11.27 -22.39
N LYS A 33 -2.67 -9.94 -22.59
CA LYS A 33 -1.58 -9.14 -23.17
C LYS A 33 -0.36 -9.12 -22.25
N LEU A 34 -0.54 -8.88 -20.95
CA LEU A 34 0.56 -8.90 -20.00
C LEU A 34 1.21 -10.28 -19.93
N HIS A 35 0.39 -11.34 -19.92
CA HIS A 35 0.86 -12.72 -19.96
C HIS A 35 1.66 -13.01 -21.23
N SER A 36 1.18 -12.62 -22.41
CA SER A 36 1.89 -12.87 -23.67
C SER A 36 3.24 -12.16 -23.73
N ILE A 37 3.37 -10.98 -23.13
CA ILE A 37 4.64 -10.24 -23.02
C ILE A 37 5.62 -10.96 -22.11
N ILE A 38 5.19 -11.30 -20.89
CA ILE A 38 6.06 -11.89 -19.86
C ILE A 38 6.45 -13.33 -20.23
N ALA A 39 5.51 -14.10 -20.78
CA ALA A 39 5.72 -15.48 -21.21
C ALA A 39 6.37 -15.59 -22.60
N HIS A 40 6.63 -14.49 -23.30
CA HIS A 40 7.24 -14.53 -24.63
C HIS A 40 8.55 -15.34 -24.59
N LYS A 41 8.82 -16.14 -25.63
CA LYS A 41 10.00 -17.03 -25.70
C LYS A 41 11.33 -16.31 -25.47
N ASP A 42 11.42 -15.04 -25.87
CA ASP A 42 12.62 -14.21 -25.75
C ASP A 42 12.67 -13.42 -24.43
N SER A 43 11.64 -13.56 -23.58
CA SER A 43 11.59 -12.94 -22.26
C SER A 43 12.72 -13.48 -21.38
N PRO A 44 13.44 -12.61 -20.66
CA PRO A 44 14.52 -13.06 -19.79
C PRO A 44 14.01 -13.90 -18.60
N VAL A 45 12.70 -13.86 -18.29
CA VAL A 45 12.07 -14.61 -17.21
C VAL A 45 12.35 -16.11 -17.31
N HIS A 46 12.41 -16.67 -18.52
CA HIS A 46 12.66 -18.10 -18.74
C HIS A 46 14.06 -18.57 -18.35
N ARG A 47 14.98 -17.66 -18.04
CA ARG A 47 16.33 -17.99 -17.54
C ARG A 47 16.39 -18.21 -16.02
N TYR A 48 15.28 -17.96 -15.33
CA TYR A 48 15.19 -18.00 -13.88
C TYR A 48 14.21 -19.07 -13.44
N SER A 49 14.48 -19.66 -12.29
CA SER A 49 13.61 -20.62 -11.62
C SER A 49 13.07 -20.01 -10.34
N ALA A 50 11.92 -20.48 -9.87
CA ALA A 50 11.38 -19.92 -8.64
C ALA A 50 12.37 -20.24 -7.50
N PRO A 51 12.41 -19.40 -6.46
CA PRO A 51 13.24 -19.68 -5.30
C PRO A 51 12.76 -21.01 -4.72
N ILE A 52 13.60 -22.05 -4.85
CA ILE A 52 13.34 -23.40 -4.34
C ILE A 52 12.96 -23.24 -2.86
N GLN A 53 11.68 -23.38 -2.54
CA GLN A 53 11.32 -23.75 -1.17
C GLN A 53 11.85 -25.16 -1.01
N ILE A 54 12.80 -25.35 -0.09
CA ILE A 54 13.23 -26.69 0.32
C ILE A 54 12.07 -27.28 1.14
N SER A 55 10.97 -27.65 0.47
CA SER A 55 10.00 -28.60 0.96
C SER A 55 10.57 -29.98 0.64
N PHE A 56 10.86 -30.77 1.68
CA PHE A 56 11.44 -32.11 1.53
C PHE A 56 10.50 -33.14 0.85
N LEU A 57 9.29 -32.74 0.44
CA LEU A 57 8.22 -33.67 0.05
C LEU A 57 7.60 -33.44 -1.34
N ASP A 58 7.90 -32.35 -2.05
CA ASP A 58 7.22 -32.05 -3.31
C ASP A 58 8.17 -32.12 -4.52
N SER A 59 7.77 -32.91 -5.52
CA SER A 59 8.49 -33.06 -6.78
C SER A 59 8.55 -31.75 -7.56
N ILE A 60 9.72 -31.48 -8.12
CA ILE A 60 10.06 -30.31 -8.94
C ILE A 60 9.28 -30.39 -10.26
N ASP A 61 8.03 -29.92 -10.27
CA ASP A 61 7.27 -29.66 -11.50
C ASP A 61 7.55 -28.24 -11.99
N ASN A 62 7.66 -28.08 -13.32
CA ASN A 62 8.16 -26.91 -14.04
C ASN A 62 7.71 -25.54 -13.47
N ASP A 63 8.66 -24.92 -12.76
CA ASP A 63 8.54 -23.73 -11.92
C ASP A 63 8.52 -22.39 -12.69
N SER A 64 8.53 -22.41 -14.02
CA SER A 64 8.55 -21.19 -14.83
C SER A 64 7.17 -20.54 -14.99
N ASN A 65 6.11 -21.36 -15.04
CA ASN A 65 4.73 -20.85 -15.13
C ASN A 65 4.26 -20.21 -13.81
N SER A 66 4.72 -20.72 -12.66
CA SER A 66 4.44 -20.13 -11.34
C SER A 66 5.04 -18.72 -11.23
N ILE A 67 6.31 -18.55 -11.65
CA ILE A 67 6.98 -17.24 -11.71
C ILE A 67 6.20 -16.25 -12.58
N ILE A 68 5.75 -16.69 -13.77
CA ILE A 68 5.03 -15.82 -14.70
C ILE A 68 3.72 -15.35 -14.08
N CYS A 69 2.93 -16.26 -13.49
CA CYS A 69 1.69 -15.90 -12.82
C CYS A 69 1.93 -14.92 -11.65
N ASP A 70 2.90 -15.21 -10.79
CA ASP A 70 3.25 -14.34 -9.66
C ASP A 70 3.68 -12.94 -10.15
N LEU A 71 4.52 -12.85 -11.19
CA LEU A 71 4.96 -11.58 -11.76
C LEU A 71 3.78 -10.78 -12.31
N ILE A 72 2.86 -11.42 -13.01
CA ILE A 72 1.66 -10.79 -13.56
C ILE A 72 0.81 -10.20 -12.43
N GLU A 73 0.62 -10.95 -11.34
CA GLU A 73 -0.15 -10.47 -10.19
C GLU A 73 0.47 -9.23 -9.53
N THR A 74 1.81 -9.17 -9.43
CA THR A 74 2.50 -7.99 -8.86
C THR A 74 2.32 -6.72 -9.68
N LEU A 75 1.91 -6.83 -10.95
CA LEU A 75 1.74 -5.68 -11.85
C LEU A 75 0.28 -5.19 -11.93
N ARG A 76 -0.63 -5.74 -11.13
CA ARG A 76 -2.08 -5.42 -11.19
C ARG A 76 -2.39 -3.93 -11.29
N ASP A 77 -1.88 -3.14 -10.36
CA ASP A 77 -2.12 -1.70 -10.33
C ASP A 77 -1.33 -0.96 -11.42
N ALA A 78 -0.12 -1.45 -11.74
CA ALA A 78 0.76 -0.84 -12.73
C ALA A 78 0.16 -0.87 -14.15
N VAL A 79 -0.56 -1.95 -14.50
CA VAL A 79 -1.25 -2.10 -15.80
C VAL A 79 -2.19 -0.94 -16.08
N TYR A 80 -2.95 -0.49 -15.08
CA TYR A 80 -3.80 0.69 -15.22
C TYR A 80 -2.98 1.94 -15.59
N PHE A 81 -1.89 2.20 -14.89
CA PHE A 81 -1.05 3.36 -15.17
C PHE A 81 -0.30 3.25 -16.50
N PHE A 82 -0.02 2.05 -17.01
CA PHE A 82 0.57 1.87 -18.35
C PHE A 82 -0.34 2.40 -19.46
N THR A 83 -1.67 2.36 -19.25
CA THR A 83 -2.65 2.84 -20.24
C THR A 83 -2.88 4.35 -20.24
N LEU A 84 -2.35 5.06 -19.23
CA LEU A 84 -2.60 6.49 -19.04
C LEU A 84 -1.48 7.37 -19.62
N SER A 85 -1.85 8.54 -20.13
CA SER A 85 -0.87 9.57 -20.51
C SER A 85 -0.09 10.08 -19.29
N LYS A 86 1.09 10.69 -19.50
CA LYS A 86 1.91 11.30 -18.42
C LYS A 86 1.09 12.25 -17.53
N LYS A 87 0.24 13.07 -18.15
CA LYS A 87 -0.62 14.03 -17.45
C LYS A 87 -1.68 13.33 -16.60
N GLU A 88 -2.36 12.34 -17.16
CA GLU A 88 -3.39 11.58 -16.45
C GLU A 88 -2.82 10.75 -15.30
N ARG A 89 -1.65 10.12 -15.50
CA ARG A 89 -0.95 9.41 -14.42
C ARG A 89 -0.64 10.34 -13.25
N THR A 90 -0.05 11.50 -13.55
CA THR A 90 0.32 12.49 -12.53
C THR A 90 -0.90 12.98 -11.76
N MET A 91 -1.98 13.30 -12.47
CA MET A 91 -3.23 13.74 -11.84
C MET A 91 -3.85 12.64 -10.98
N THR A 92 -3.88 11.40 -11.50
CA THR A 92 -4.50 10.26 -10.83
C THR A 92 -3.75 9.91 -9.55
N ILE A 93 -2.41 9.82 -9.58
CA ILE A 93 -1.62 9.50 -8.40
C ILE A 93 -1.68 10.62 -7.35
N GLN A 94 -1.69 11.89 -7.77
CA GLN A 94 -1.91 13.03 -6.88
C GLN A 94 -3.26 12.95 -6.17
N ASN A 95 -4.30 12.62 -6.92
CA ASN A 95 -5.65 12.55 -6.42
C ASN A 95 -5.86 11.36 -5.45
N LEU A 96 -5.32 10.17 -5.76
CA LEU A 96 -5.35 9.01 -4.86
C LEU A 96 -4.61 9.29 -3.55
N ARG A 97 -3.40 9.87 -3.63
CA ARG A 97 -2.62 10.21 -2.44
C ARG A 97 -3.25 11.34 -1.61
N ALA A 98 -3.87 12.32 -2.27
CA ALA A 98 -4.64 13.35 -1.58
C ALA A 98 -5.83 12.74 -0.83
N TYR A 99 -6.52 11.78 -1.44
CA TYR A 99 -7.60 11.03 -0.79
C TYR A 99 -7.11 10.28 0.46
N GLU A 100 -6.00 9.53 0.37
CA GLU A 100 -5.43 8.81 1.53
C GLU A 100 -5.07 9.76 2.69
N ILE A 101 -4.45 10.90 2.38
CA ILE A 101 -4.10 11.93 3.36
C ILE A 101 -5.36 12.50 4.03
N GLN A 102 -6.38 12.87 3.25
CA GLN A 102 -7.62 13.42 3.81
C GLN A 102 -8.41 12.37 4.58
N TYR A 103 -8.46 11.13 4.10
CA TYR A 103 -9.08 10.00 4.77
C TYR A 103 -8.47 9.85 6.18
N LEU A 104 -7.14 9.74 6.26
CA LEU A 104 -6.44 9.56 7.52
C LEU A 104 -6.67 10.74 8.46
N LYS A 105 -6.57 11.96 7.94
CA LYS A 105 -6.82 13.18 8.70
C LYS A 105 -8.21 13.21 9.32
N GLN A 106 -9.24 12.74 8.61
CA GLN A 106 -10.60 12.68 9.16
C GLN A 106 -10.76 11.59 10.21
N ILE A 107 -10.16 10.41 10.03
CA ILE A 107 -10.20 9.34 11.03
C ILE A 107 -9.51 9.79 12.32
N VAL A 108 -8.29 10.33 12.22
CA VAL A 108 -7.53 10.84 13.37
C VAL A 108 -8.31 11.94 14.09
N LYS A 109 -8.89 12.89 13.36
CA LYS A 109 -9.70 13.97 13.95
C LYS A 109 -10.91 13.45 14.73
N ARG A 110 -11.56 12.39 14.23
CA ARG A 110 -12.72 11.78 14.90
C ARG A 110 -12.32 11.05 16.16
N LEU A 111 -11.24 10.27 16.09
CA LEU A 111 -10.66 9.59 17.25
C LEU A 111 -10.21 10.61 18.30
N SER A 112 -9.54 11.69 17.90
CA SER A 112 -9.09 12.73 18.84
C SER A 112 -10.27 13.41 19.55
N PHE A 113 -11.35 13.71 18.82
CA PHE A 113 -12.57 14.26 19.42
C PHE A 113 -13.19 13.28 20.43
N PHE A 114 -13.30 12.01 20.05
CA PHE A 114 -13.87 10.96 20.90
C PHE A 114 -13.05 10.72 22.18
N ILE A 115 -11.72 10.72 22.08
CA ILE A 115 -10.80 10.50 23.21
C ILE A 115 -10.72 11.74 24.12
N SER A 116 -10.85 12.95 23.56
CA SER A 116 -10.70 14.20 24.32
C SER A 116 -11.80 14.44 25.36
N ASP A 117 -12.99 13.87 25.16
CA ASP A 117 -14.10 13.98 26.10
C ASP A 117 -14.10 12.80 27.08
N GLN A 118 -13.33 12.93 28.16
CA GLN A 118 -13.24 11.91 29.21
C GLN A 118 -14.59 11.61 29.86
N ALA A 119 -15.55 12.56 29.82
CA ALA A 119 -16.88 12.36 30.39
C ALA A 119 -17.66 11.26 29.67
N LEU A 120 -17.38 10.99 28.39
CA LEU A 120 -17.98 9.89 27.62
C LEU A 120 -17.70 8.52 28.22
N PHE A 121 -16.60 8.36 28.96
CA PHE A 121 -16.16 7.09 29.52
C PHE A 121 -16.41 6.97 31.03
N THR A 122 -16.94 8.01 31.67
CA THR A 122 -17.18 8.07 33.11
C THR A 122 -18.66 8.24 33.43
N SER A 123 -19.10 7.75 34.60
CA SER A 123 -20.48 8.01 35.04
C SER A 123 -20.76 9.51 35.18
N PRO A 124 -21.97 9.98 34.80
CA PRO A 124 -22.37 11.37 34.98
C PRO A 124 -22.17 11.88 36.41
N SER A 125 -21.75 13.14 36.54
CA SER A 125 -21.31 13.73 37.82
C SER A 125 -22.41 13.86 38.87
N TRP A 126 -23.68 13.87 38.48
CA TRP A 126 -24.85 13.92 39.37
C TRP A 126 -25.23 12.55 39.99
N ASN A 127 -24.50 11.48 39.66
CA ASN A 127 -24.75 10.15 40.21
C ASN A 127 -24.01 10.02 41.55
N GLU A 128 -24.53 10.70 42.57
CA GLU A 128 -23.99 10.80 43.92
C GLU A 128 -24.12 9.44 44.64
N GLY A 129 -23.17 8.54 44.39
CA GLY A 129 -23.13 7.23 45.04
C GLY A 129 -22.12 6.25 44.45
N HIS A 130 -21.73 6.47 43.19
CA HIS A 130 -20.72 5.64 42.53
C HIS A 130 -19.39 6.39 42.41
N LYS A 131 -18.28 5.74 42.80
CA LYS A 131 -16.92 6.24 42.51
C LYS A 131 -16.86 6.59 41.02
N ARG A 132 -16.30 7.76 40.68
CA ARG A 132 -16.00 8.20 39.29
C ARG A 132 -14.94 7.29 38.67
N SER A 133 -15.28 6.04 38.44
CA SER A 133 -14.41 5.03 37.86
C SER A 133 -14.97 4.65 36.50
N ARG A 134 -14.10 4.52 35.51
CA ARG A 134 -14.50 4.01 34.21
C ARG A 134 -14.86 2.53 34.37
N PRO A 135 -16.05 2.09 33.94
CA PRO A 135 -16.33 0.68 33.80
C PRO A 135 -15.19 0.00 33.04
N HIS A 136 -14.76 -1.19 33.50
CA HIS A 136 -13.60 -1.87 32.92
C HIS A 136 -13.74 -2.08 31.40
N SER A 137 -14.95 -2.26 30.88
CA SER A 137 -15.23 -2.33 29.45
C SER A 137 -14.98 -1.01 28.71
N LEU A 138 -15.37 0.14 29.28
CA LEU A 138 -15.12 1.46 28.68
C LEU A 138 -13.65 1.85 28.75
N GLU A 139 -12.95 1.42 29.80
CA GLU A 139 -11.49 1.57 29.89
C GLU A 139 -10.77 0.86 28.74
N LYS A 140 -11.17 -0.39 28.44
CA LYS A 140 -10.64 -1.14 27.29
C LYS A 140 -10.88 -0.42 25.97
N THR A 141 -12.09 0.10 25.75
CA THR A 141 -12.43 0.87 24.53
C THR A 141 -11.61 2.14 24.41
N TYR A 142 -11.41 2.87 25.52
CA TYR A 142 -10.56 4.06 25.54
C TYR A 142 -9.11 3.71 25.16
N GLN A 143 -8.53 2.69 25.79
CA GLN A 143 -7.16 2.23 25.51
C GLN A 143 -6.99 1.77 24.06
N PHE A 144 -8.00 1.09 23.49
CA PHE A 144 -8.03 0.72 22.08
C PHE A 144 -7.98 1.94 21.18
N CYS A 145 -8.89 2.92 21.39
CA CYS A 145 -8.96 4.13 20.57
C CYS A 145 -7.67 4.96 20.66
N GLU A 146 -7.12 5.12 21.87
CA GLU A 146 -5.88 5.87 22.11
C GLU A 146 -4.69 5.22 21.39
N SER A 147 -4.56 3.90 21.50
CA SER A 147 -3.48 3.15 20.86
C SER A 147 -3.60 3.16 19.33
N LEU A 148 -4.81 2.97 18.80
CA LEU A 148 -5.08 3.07 17.38
C LEU A 148 -4.76 4.47 16.85
N MET A 149 -5.17 5.53 17.56
CA MET A 149 -4.85 6.91 17.19
C MET A 149 -3.34 7.12 17.13
N GLY A 150 -2.58 6.60 18.09
CA GLY A 150 -1.13 6.66 18.07
C GLY A 150 -0.51 6.04 16.82
N VAL A 151 -0.98 4.85 16.43
CA VAL A 151 -0.52 4.19 15.19
C VAL A 151 -0.88 5.00 13.95
N LEU A 152 -2.08 5.56 13.88
CA LEU A 152 -2.53 6.36 12.74
C LEU A 152 -1.76 7.69 12.62
N LEU A 153 -1.32 8.27 13.74
CA LEU A 153 -0.47 9.46 13.74
C LEU A 153 0.94 9.15 13.19
N ASP A 154 1.46 7.95 13.44
CA ASP A 154 2.73 7.50 12.86
C ASP A 154 2.61 7.39 11.32
N GLU A 155 1.50 6.82 10.83
CA GLU A 155 1.19 6.80 9.39
C GLU A 155 1.03 8.20 8.81
N GLN A 156 0.41 9.12 9.54
CA GLN A 156 0.24 10.50 9.09
C GLN A 156 1.59 11.21 8.96
N SER A 157 2.48 10.98 9.92
CA SER A 157 3.86 11.49 9.88
C SER A 157 4.62 10.95 8.67
N TYR A 158 4.45 9.67 8.34
CA TYR A 158 5.00 9.07 7.13
C TYR A 158 4.47 9.73 5.86
N LEU A 159 3.15 9.83 5.68
CA LEU A 159 2.54 10.41 4.48
C LEU A 159 2.94 11.88 4.24
N ASN A 160 3.12 12.64 5.33
CA ASN A 160 3.56 14.03 5.26
C ASN A 160 5.03 14.19 4.82
N LYS A 161 5.86 13.14 4.97
CA LYS A 161 7.28 13.14 4.57
C LYS A 161 7.52 12.66 3.14
N LEU A 162 6.52 12.02 2.53
CA LEU A 162 6.64 11.53 1.16
C LEU A 162 6.92 12.68 0.19
N SER A 163 7.81 12.44 -0.78
CA SER A 163 8.18 13.43 -1.81
C SER A 163 6.99 13.85 -2.66
N LYS A 164 7.14 14.98 -3.38
CA LYS A 164 6.12 15.40 -4.36
C LYS A 164 5.98 14.33 -5.44
N THR A 165 4.73 14.05 -5.81
CA THR A 165 4.39 13.11 -6.89
C THR A 165 4.84 13.64 -8.25
N SER A 166 5.42 12.78 -9.05
CA SER A 166 5.72 12.99 -10.48
C SER A 166 4.96 11.97 -11.32
N TYR A 167 5.08 12.07 -12.64
CA TYR A 167 4.47 11.10 -13.56
C TYR A 167 5.05 9.67 -13.40
N LEU A 168 6.29 9.55 -12.91
CA LEU A 168 6.94 8.27 -12.60
C LEU A 168 6.55 7.70 -11.25
N THR A 169 6.06 8.54 -10.33
CA THR A 169 5.71 8.09 -8.96
C THR A 169 4.68 6.96 -8.98
N ALA A 170 3.71 7.01 -9.91
CA ALA A 170 2.76 5.93 -10.08
C ALA A 170 3.44 4.58 -10.35
N PHE A 171 4.43 4.53 -11.24
CA PHE A 171 5.18 3.30 -11.53
C PHE A 171 6.11 2.90 -10.39
N GLN A 172 6.78 3.87 -9.77
CA GLN A 172 7.66 3.61 -8.63
C GLN A 172 6.92 2.93 -7.48
N VAL A 173 5.69 3.35 -7.20
CA VAL A 173 4.87 2.76 -6.13
C VAL A 173 4.25 1.45 -6.57
N THR A 174 3.57 1.42 -7.73
CA THR A 174 2.79 0.24 -8.17
C THR A 174 3.64 -0.92 -8.68
N MET A 175 4.86 -0.67 -9.16
CA MET A 175 5.80 -1.74 -9.56
C MET A 175 6.77 -2.13 -8.44
N SER A 176 6.58 -1.62 -7.22
CA SER A 176 7.52 -1.89 -6.11
C SER A 176 7.61 -3.39 -5.77
N ASP A 177 6.47 -4.09 -5.70
CA ASP A 177 6.41 -5.53 -5.47
C ASP A 177 7.01 -6.33 -6.62
N PHE A 178 6.77 -5.88 -7.85
CA PHE A 178 7.37 -6.48 -9.04
C PHE A 178 8.91 -6.47 -8.94
N PHE A 179 9.53 -5.33 -8.63
CA PHE A 179 10.99 -5.25 -8.50
C PHE A 179 11.54 -6.05 -7.32
N VAL A 180 10.81 -6.13 -6.20
CA VAL A 180 11.18 -7.00 -5.07
C VAL A 180 11.14 -8.46 -5.48
N TYR A 181 10.09 -8.88 -6.18
CA TYR A 181 9.96 -10.25 -6.66
C TYR A 181 11.09 -10.60 -7.66
N LEU A 182 11.39 -9.72 -8.61
CA LEU A 182 12.52 -9.91 -9.53
C LEU A 182 13.86 -10.07 -8.81
N LYS A 183 14.09 -9.32 -7.72
CA LYS A 183 15.28 -9.53 -6.88
C LYS A 183 15.24 -10.86 -6.13
N LYS A 184 14.07 -11.27 -5.63
CA LYS A 184 13.88 -12.51 -4.88
C LYS A 184 14.21 -13.75 -5.73
N ILE A 185 13.86 -13.73 -7.02
CA ILE A 185 14.20 -14.82 -7.97
C ILE A 185 15.64 -14.73 -8.50
N GLY A 186 16.44 -13.79 -8.01
CA GLY A 186 17.83 -13.61 -8.43
C GLY A 186 18.00 -13.01 -9.84
N MET A 187 16.99 -12.32 -10.38
CA MET A 187 17.07 -11.76 -11.72
C MET A 187 18.18 -10.70 -11.83
N SER A 188 19.06 -10.84 -12.83
CA SER A 188 20.13 -9.87 -13.06
C SER A 188 19.55 -8.49 -13.42
N GLN A 189 20.22 -7.41 -13.01
CA GLN A 189 19.73 -6.05 -13.29
C GLN A 189 19.51 -5.78 -14.78
N LYS A 190 20.38 -6.31 -15.65
CA LYS A 190 20.24 -6.19 -17.10
C LYS A 190 18.92 -6.81 -17.57
N ASP A 191 18.61 -8.00 -17.11
CA ASP A 191 17.39 -8.72 -17.47
C ASP A 191 16.14 -8.05 -16.89
N GLN A 192 16.21 -7.50 -15.66
CA GLN A 192 15.12 -6.72 -15.09
C GLN A 192 14.81 -5.48 -15.95
N ILE A 193 15.84 -4.76 -16.40
CA ILE A 193 15.71 -3.59 -17.28
C ILE A 193 15.09 -4.00 -18.61
N THR A 194 15.57 -5.07 -19.24
CA THR A 194 15.02 -5.60 -20.50
C THR A 194 13.55 -5.99 -20.35
N LEU A 195 13.18 -6.66 -19.26
CA LEU A 195 11.78 -7.03 -19.02
C LEU A 195 10.87 -5.81 -18.90
N VAL A 196 11.30 -4.78 -18.16
CA VAL A 196 10.53 -3.52 -18.05
C VAL A 196 10.40 -2.82 -19.40
N GLN A 197 11.49 -2.77 -20.19
CA GLN A 197 11.45 -2.18 -21.54
C GLN A 197 10.45 -2.90 -22.43
N ASN A 198 10.46 -4.24 -22.45
CA ASN A 198 9.50 -5.03 -23.23
C ASN A 198 8.05 -4.72 -22.82
N ILE A 199 7.77 -4.66 -21.52
CA ILE A 199 6.44 -4.31 -21.01
C ILE A 199 6.06 -2.89 -21.47
N PHE A 200 6.94 -1.91 -21.30
CA PHE A 200 6.63 -0.51 -21.60
C PHE A 200 6.45 -0.28 -23.10
N ASP A 201 7.26 -0.92 -23.93
CA ASP A 201 7.20 -0.81 -25.39
C ASP A 201 5.88 -1.43 -25.91
N GLU A 202 5.49 -2.60 -25.41
CA GLU A 202 4.25 -3.28 -25.79
C GLU A 202 2.98 -2.55 -25.31
N PHE A 203 3.04 -1.93 -24.12
CA PHE A 203 1.98 -1.04 -23.64
C PHE A 203 2.05 0.37 -24.23
N LYS A 204 3.10 0.70 -24.99
CA LYS A 204 3.34 2.02 -25.58
C LYS A 204 3.33 3.14 -24.53
N VAL A 205 3.99 2.88 -23.40
CA VAL A 205 4.06 3.82 -22.29
C VAL A 205 4.83 5.07 -22.72
N ASP A 206 4.15 6.22 -22.70
CA ASP A 206 4.79 7.52 -22.94
C ASP A 206 5.69 7.89 -21.76
N TRP A 207 7.00 7.74 -21.89
CA TRP A 207 8.03 8.16 -20.93
C TRP A 207 9.23 8.73 -21.68
N ASP A 208 10.01 9.58 -21.02
CA ASP A 208 11.11 10.27 -21.69
C ASP A 208 12.27 9.31 -22.02
N GLU A 209 12.94 9.50 -23.16
CA GLU A 209 14.06 8.65 -23.60
C GLU A 209 15.18 8.57 -22.55
N GLY A 210 15.46 9.67 -21.85
CA GLY A 210 16.44 9.69 -20.75
C GLY A 210 16.02 8.86 -19.53
N ASP A 211 14.71 8.75 -19.27
CA ASP A 211 14.17 7.88 -18.21
C ASP A 211 14.16 6.40 -18.65
N ARG A 212 13.99 6.14 -19.96
CA ARG A 212 14.10 4.81 -20.60
C ARG A 212 15.53 4.26 -20.57
N GLU A 213 16.53 5.13 -20.74
CA GLU A 213 17.95 4.77 -20.60
C GLU A 213 18.37 4.56 -19.14
N ASN A 214 17.58 5.06 -18.17
CA ASN A 214 17.92 5.03 -16.76
C ASN A 214 16.84 4.42 -15.84
N ILE A 215 16.12 3.40 -16.32
CA ILE A 215 15.12 2.60 -15.56
C ILE A 215 15.60 2.25 -14.16
N ARG A 216 16.89 1.96 -14.02
CA ARG A 216 17.52 1.69 -12.73
C ARG A 216 17.32 2.81 -11.72
N VAL A 217 17.68 4.04 -12.09
CA VAL A 217 17.68 5.20 -11.17
C VAL A 217 16.29 5.84 -11.11
N SER A 218 15.57 5.88 -12.24
CA SER A 218 14.27 6.55 -12.35
C SER A 218 13.11 5.71 -11.81
N LEU A 219 13.19 4.37 -11.90
CA LEU A 219 12.11 3.47 -11.46
C LEU A 219 12.56 2.47 -10.39
N GLN A 220 13.53 1.61 -10.71
CA GLN A 220 13.85 0.45 -9.88
C GLN A 220 14.32 0.85 -8.47
N GLN A 221 15.28 1.76 -8.36
CA GLN A 221 15.81 2.21 -7.06
C GLN A 221 14.73 2.91 -6.21
N PRO A 222 13.99 3.92 -6.72
CA PRO A 222 12.89 4.53 -5.97
C PRO A 222 11.81 3.52 -5.55
N ALA A 223 11.48 2.56 -6.41
CA ALA A 223 10.46 1.55 -6.12
C ALA A 223 10.88 0.61 -4.97
N LEU A 224 12.14 0.20 -4.95
CA LEU A 224 12.70 -0.60 -3.86
C LEU A 224 12.80 0.18 -2.56
N VAL A 225 13.16 1.47 -2.63
CA VAL A 225 13.14 2.36 -1.47
C VAL A 225 11.72 2.49 -0.92
N HIS A 226 10.73 2.68 -1.79
CA HIS A 226 9.33 2.74 -1.41
C HIS A 226 8.86 1.44 -0.72
N ASN A 227 9.15 0.27 -1.30
CA ASN A 227 8.81 -1.01 -0.68
C ASN A 227 9.48 -1.17 0.70
N ASN A 228 10.76 -0.84 0.83
CA ASN A 228 11.45 -0.90 2.12
C ASN A 228 10.79 -0.03 3.18
N TYR A 229 10.31 1.16 2.83
CA TYR A 229 9.55 2.00 3.75
C TYR A 229 8.17 1.41 4.07
N ARG A 230 7.49 0.86 3.06
CA ARG A 230 6.20 0.21 3.20
C ARG A 230 6.25 -0.94 4.21
N ASP A 231 7.31 -1.76 4.14
CA ASP A 231 7.46 -3.00 4.89
C ASP A 231 8.47 -2.89 6.06
N SER A 232 8.93 -1.68 6.42
CA SER A 232 10.02 -1.50 7.39
C SER A 232 9.74 -2.11 8.78
N GLU A 233 10.67 -2.96 9.22
CA GLU A 233 10.65 -3.62 10.54
C GLU A 233 10.67 -2.62 11.70
N ILE A 234 11.35 -1.47 11.53
CA ILE A 234 11.37 -0.37 12.51
C ILE A 234 9.93 0.10 12.83
N GLN A 235 9.07 0.20 11.82
CA GLN A 235 7.67 0.61 12.02
C GLN A 235 6.83 -0.50 12.68
N SER A 236 7.23 -1.76 12.54
CA SER A 236 6.63 -2.88 13.28
C SER A 236 7.06 -2.87 14.75
N ILE A 237 8.34 -2.61 15.04
CA ILE A 237 8.86 -2.46 16.41
C ILE A 237 8.16 -1.30 17.13
N LEU A 238 8.01 -0.13 16.49
CA LEU A 238 7.31 1.01 17.09
C LEU A 238 5.84 0.71 17.41
N ILE A 239 5.16 -0.08 16.55
CA ILE A 239 3.82 -0.59 16.87
C ILE A 239 3.89 -1.49 18.10
N GLU A 240 4.79 -2.47 18.14
CA GLU A 240 4.85 -3.41 19.26
C GLU A 240 5.16 -2.73 20.59
N GLU A 241 6.12 -1.80 20.62
CA GLU A 241 6.42 -0.97 21.78
C GLU A 241 5.21 -0.15 22.25
N ARG A 242 4.47 0.46 21.32
CA ARG A 242 3.26 1.23 21.63
C ARG A 242 2.16 0.34 22.20
N LEU A 243 2.00 -0.86 21.66
CA LEU A 243 0.95 -1.79 22.08
C LEU A 243 1.31 -2.62 23.31
N ASN A 244 2.56 -2.58 23.79
CA ASN A 244 3.01 -3.36 24.93
C ASN A 244 2.24 -3.08 26.23
N LYS A 245 1.64 -1.88 26.35
CA LYS A 245 0.82 -1.48 27.50
C LYS A 245 -0.60 -2.05 27.46
N ASN A 246 -1.04 -2.57 26.32
CA ASN A 246 -2.39 -3.11 26.15
C ASN A 246 -2.47 -4.61 26.46
N PRO A 247 -3.64 -5.09 26.95
CA PRO A 247 -3.96 -6.52 27.01
C PRO A 247 -3.74 -7.22 25.66
N SER A 248 -3.37 -8.52 25.71
CA SER A 248 -3.03 -9.32 24.52
C SER A 248 -4.12 -9.32 23.44
N GLU A 249 -5.39 -9.44 23.86
CA GLU A 249 -6.55 -9.42 22.97
C GLU A 249 -6.64 -8.08 22.19
N ILE A 250 -6.57 -6.95 22.89
CA ILE A 250 -6.61 -5.60 22.31
C ILE A 250 -5.42 -5.38 21.38
N ARG A 251 -4.24 -5.86 21.77
CA ARG A 251 -3.01 -5.77 20.96
C ARG A 251 -3.16 -6.46 19.60
N SER A 252 -3.73 -7.67 19.57
CA SER A 252 -3.92 -8.41 18.32
C SER A 252 -4.84 -7.66 17.34
N GLN A 253 -5.98 -7.17 17.83
CA GLN A 253 -6.96 -6.44 17.02
C GLN A 253 -6.38 -5.13 16.47
N ILE A 254 -5.64 -4.38 17.29
CA ILE A 254 -5.00 -3.14 16.82
C ILE A 254 -3.92 -3.45 15.78
N LYS A 255 -3.15 -4.53 15.98
CA LYS A 255 -2.11 -4.94 15.02
C LYS A 255 -2.71 -5.30 13.65
N GLU A 256 -3.78 -6.07 13.63
CA GLU A 256 -4.51 -6.40 12.40
C GLU A 256 -5.05 -5.16 11.70
N LEU A 257 -5.71 -4.28 12.45
CA LEU A 257 -6.28 -3.05 11.90
C LEU A 257 -5.20 -2.07 11.41
N ALA A 258 -4.07 -1.99 12.12
CA ALA A 258 -2.92 -1.20 11.71
C ALA A 258 -2.31 -1.70 10.39
N ILE A 259 -2.18 -3.02 10.22
CA ILE A 259 -1.70 -3.63 8.97
C ILE A 259 -2.68 -3.30 7.83
N ALA A 260 -3.98 -3.40 8.08
CA ALA A 260 -5.00 -3.06 7.08
C ALA A 260 -4.92 -1.58 6.67
N TYR A 261 -4.80 -0.65 7.63
CA TYR A 261 -4.62 0.77 7.34
C TYR A 261 -3.33 1.04 6.58
N ARG A 262 -2.21 0.40 6.94
CA ARG A 262 -0.94 0.54 6.21
C ARG A 262 -1.06 0.10 4.76
N LYS A 263 -1.65 -1.07 4.51
CA LYS A 263 -1.87 -1.59 3.16
C LYS A 263 -2.73 -0.63 2.33
N PHE A 264 -3.74 -0.03 2.95
CA PHE A 264 -4.60 0.96 2.29
C PHE A 264 -3.88 2.29 2.03
N LEU A 265 -3.22 2.87 3.04
CA LEU A 265 -2.62 4.21 3.00
C LEU A 265 -1.30 4.27 2.22
N ARG A 266 -0.68 3.12 1.95
CA ARG A 266 0.62 3.02 1.27
C ARG A 266 0.51 2.29 -0.06
N ARG A 267 -0.69 2.27 -0.64
CA ARG A 267 -0.92 1.67 -1.96
C ARG A 267 -0.43 2.60 -3.09
N PHE A 268 -0.44 3.92 -2.88
CA PHE A 268 -0.16 4.95 -3.91
C PHE A 268 0.82 6.07 -3.46
#